data_AF-A0A3M0XKW5-F1
#
_entry.id   AF-A0A3M0XKW5-F1
#
_cell.length_a   1.000
_cell.length_b   1.000
_cell.length_c   1.000
_cell.angle_alpha   90.00
_cell.angle_beta   90.00
_cell.angle_gamma   90.00
#
_symmetry.space_group_name_H-M   'P 1'
#
loop_
_entity.id
_entity.type
_entity.pdbx_description
1 polymer ?
#
loop_
_entity_poly.entity_id
_entity_poly.type
_entity_poly.pdbx_seq_one_letter_code
_entity_poly.pdbx_strand_id
1 'polypeptide(L)' 'MTTTMTTDASKGLEGVVAATTEMSFIDGQKGVLEYVGIDIDELARNSSFEETVFLLWNRRLPTKSELEAFTSQLRSRYAL' A
#
# COMPACT_ATOMS: atom_id res chain seq x y z
N MET A 1 -10.45 33.07 37.14
CA MET A 1 -10.58 31.67 36.66
C MET A 1 -10.69 31.74 35.15
N THR A 2 -9.62 31.45 34.43
CA THR A 2 -9.63 31.37 32.96
C THR A 2 -8.92 30.08 32.59
N THR A 3 -9.70 29.03 32.35
CA THR A 3 -9.20 27.76 31.84
C THR A 3 -9.11 27.88 30.32
N THR A 4 -7.89 28.10 29.83
CA THR A 4 -7.59 28.00 28.40
C THR A 4 -7.74 26.52 28.00
N MET A 5 -8.76 26.20 27.20
CA MET A 5 -8.83 24.91 26.52
C MET A 5 -7.76 24.89 25.43
N THR A 6 -6.57 24.42 25.77
CA THR A 6 -5.54 24.08 24.79
C THR A 6 -6.03 22.84 24.04
N THR A 7 -6.35 23.01 22.76
CA THR A 7 -6.59 21.89 21.84
C THR A 7 -5.32 21.06 21.81
N ASP A 8 -5.30 19.95 22.53
CA ASP A 8 -4.16 19.05 22.64
C ASP A 8 -4.06 18.29 21.31
N ALA A 9 -3.46 18.93 20.30
CA ALA A 9 -3.13 18.27 19.05
C ALA A 9 -2.12 17.17 19.39
N SER A 10 -2.59 15.92 19.35
CA SER A 10 -1.79 14.72 19.58
C SER A 10 -0.47 14.84 18.80
N LYS A 11 0.66 14.77 19.51
CA LYS A 11 1.99 14.88 18.89
C LYS A 11 2.10 13.89 17.73
N GLY A 12 2.45 14.37 16.54
CA GLY A 12 2.60 13.52 15.35
C GLY A 12 1.30 12.95 14.77
N LEU A 13 0.12 13.51 15.10
CA LEU A 13 -1.19 13.03 14.63
C LEU A 13 -1.54 11.61 15.11
N GLU A 14 -0.94 11.18 16.23
CA GLU A 14 -1.25 9.89 16.82
C GLU A 14 -2.74 9.75 17.15
N GLY A 15 -3.38 8.69 16.61
CA GLY A 15 -4.81 8.44 16.78
C GLY A 15 -5.73 9.28 15.88
N VAL A 16 -5.19 10.18 15.05
CA VAL A 16 -5.98 10.98 14.10
C VAL A 16 -6.11 10.25 12.78
N VAL A 17 -7.35 10.00 12.34
CA VAL A 17 -7.63 9.46 11.00
C VAL A 17 -7.35 10.53 9.96
N ALA A 18 -6.25 10.39 9.22
CA ALA A 18 -5.84 11.34 8.19
C ALA A 18 -6.61 11.19 6.87
N ALA A 19 -6.93 9.94 6.48
CA ALA A 19 -7.64 9.63 5.25
C ALA A 19 -8.23 8.21 5.29
N THR A 20 -9.22 7.96 4.42
CA THR A 20 -9.72 6.61 4.11
C THR A 20 -8.98 6.09 2.86
N THR A 21 -8.55 4.83 2.88
CA THR A 21 -7.83 4.20 1.76
C THR A 21 -8.26 2.75 1.55
N GLU A 22 -8.13 2.28 0.32
CA GLU A 22 -8.36 0.89 -0.09
C GLU A 22 -7.03 0.17 -0.41
N MET A 23 -5.89 0.81 -0.16
CA MET A 23 -4.59 0.33 -0.64
C MET A 23 -4.03 -0.80 0.21
N SER A 24 -4.16 -0.70 1.53
CA SER A 24 -3.64 -1.72 2.44
C SER A 24 -4.48 -1.85 3.68
N PHE A 25 -4.55 -3.07 4.21
CA PHE A 25 -5.17 -3.37 5.49
C PHE A 25 -4.13 -3.99 6.42
N ILE A 26 -4.17 -3.60 7.70
CA ILE A 26 -3.22 -4.04 8.72
C ILE A 26 -4.00 -4.43 9.98
N ASP A 27 -3.88 -5.67 10.42
CA ASP A 27 -4.34 -6.13 11.74
C ASP A 27 -3.10 -6.56 12.54
N GLY A 28 -2.58 -5.65 13.35
CA GLY A 28 -1.38 -5.90 14.15
C GLY A 28 -1.55 -6.94 15.25
N GLN A 29 -2.79 -7.21 15.70
CA GLN A 29 -3.06 -8.25 16.71
C GLN A 29 -3.01 -9.65 16.08
N LYS A 30 -3.48 -9.77 14.83
CA LYS A 30 -3.44 -11.03 14.08
C LYS A 30 -2.20 -11.20 13.22
N GLY A 31 -1.37 -10.16 13.09
CA GLY A 31 -0.19 -10.17 12.22
C GLY A 31 -0.53 -10.18 10.73
N VAL A 32 -1.68 -9.60 10.34
CA VAL A 32 -2.14 -9.57 8.95
C VAL A 32 -1.72 -8.27 8.29
N LEU A 33 -1.19 -8.37 7.07
CA LEU A 33 -0.94 -7.27 6.15
C LEU A 33 -1.46 -7.66 4.78
N GLU A 34 -2.33 -6.85 4.21
CA GLU A 34 -2.91 -7.07 2.88
C GLU A 34 -2.65 -5.86 1.98
N TYR A 35 -2.39 -6.11 0.71
CA TYR A 35 -2.37 -5.11 -0.36
C TYR A 35 -3.57 -5.31 -1.28
N VAL A 36 -4.42 -4.28 -1.37
CA VAL A 36 -5.66 -4.31 -2.17
C VAL A 36 -6.49 -5.58 -1.92
N GLY A 37 -6.55 -6.03 -0.65
CA GLY A 37 -7.27 -7.23 -0.23
C GLY A 37 -6.59 -8.57 -0.51
N ILE A 38 -5.33 -8.59 -0.96
CA ILE A 38 -4.51 -9.80 -1.11
C ILE A 38 -3.49 -9.86 0.02
N ASP A 39 -3.39 -11.00 0.69
CA ASP A 39 -2.41 -11.22 1.75
C ASP A 39 -0.97 -11.02 1.23
N ILE A 40 -0.16 -10.27 1.97
CA ILE A 40 1.24 -10.00 1.61
C ILE A 40 2.05 -11.28 1.44
N ASP A 41 1.71 -12.31 2.19
CA ASP A 41 2.40 -13.59 2.23
C ASP A 41 2.11 -14.40 0.94
N GLU A 42 0.93 -14.20 0.32
CA GLU A 42 0.62 -14.73 -1.01
C GLU A 42 1.39 -13.99 -2.10
N LEU A 43 1.46 -12.65 -2.03
CA LEU A 43 2.22 -11.85 -2.99
C LEU A 43 3.70 -12.16 -2.93
N ALA A 44 4.27 -12.30 -1.73
CA ALA A 44 5.70 -12.61 -1.55
C ALA A 44 6.09 -13.99 -2.09
N ARG A 45 5.19 -14.98 -2.02
CA ARG A 45 5.47 -16.35 -2.47
C ARG A 45 5.15 -16.58 -3.94
N ASN A 46 4.14 -15.91 -4.47
CA ASN A 46 3.56 -16.23 -5.78
C ASN A 46 3.65 -15.11 -6.81
N SER A 47 4.12 -13.92 -6.43
CA SER A 47 4.13 -12.75 -7.30
C SER A 47 5.54 -12.19 -7.48
N SER A 48 5.72 -11.42 -8.55
CA SER A 48 6.92 -10.60 -8.78
C SER A 48 6.75 -9.18 -8.22
N PHE A 49 7.87 -8.47 -8.13
CA PHE A 49 7.86 -7.04 -7.79
C PHE A 49 7.00 -6.26 -8.79
N GLU A 50 7.17 -6.52 -10.09
CA GLU A 50 6.42 -5.85 -11.15
C GLU A 50 4.92 -6.11 -11.06
N GLU A 51 4.49 -7.34 -10.77
CA GLU A 51 3.06 -7.65 -10.54
C GLU A 51 2.50 -6.94 -9.32
N THR A 52 3.26 -6.90 -8.22
CA THR A 52 2.84 -6.21 -6.99
C THR A 52 2.69 -4.71 -7.21
N VAL A 53 3.62 -4.08 -7.94
CA VAL A 53 3.51 -2.67 -8.31
C VAL A 53 2.31 -2.44 -9.23
N PHE A 54 2.09 -3.33 -10.20
CA PHE A 54 0.93 -3.26 -11.08
C PHE A 54 -0.38 -3.34 -10.27
N LEU A 55 -0.46 -4.26 -9.31
CA LEU A 55 -1.60 -4.39 -8.38
C LEU A 55 -1.86 -3.09 -7.63
N LEU A 56 -0.84 -2.48 -7.03
CA LEU A 56 -1.01 -1.25 -6.25
C LEU A 56 -1.50 -0.07 -7.10
N TRP A 57 -1.06 0.04 -8.35
CA TRP A 57 -1.50 1.11 -9.25
C TRP A 57 -2.86 0.86 -9.88
N ASN A 58 -3.18 -0.39 -10.23
CA ASN A 58 -4.38 -0.72 -11.01
C ASN A 58 -5.50 -1.34 -10.16
N ARG A 59 -5.22 -1.65 -8.89
CA ARG A 59 -6.12 -2.35 -7.95
C ARG A 59 -6.61 -3.72 -8.45
N ARG A 60 -5.82 -4.36 -9.30
CA ARG A 60 -6.03 -5.71 -9.81
C ARG A 60 -4.71 -6.32 -10.28
N LEU A 61 -4.65 -7.64 -10.32
CA LEU A 61 -3.52 -8.32 -10.95
C LEU A 61 -3.50 -8.09 -12.47
N PRO A 62 -2.31 -8.02 -13.08
CA PRO A 62 -2.17 -7.89 -14.52
C PRO A 62 -2.55 -9.20 -15.23
N THR A 63 -3.01 -9.07 -16.47
CA THR A 63 -2.93 -10.19 -17.41
C THR A 63 -1.49 -10.42 -17.86
N LYS A 64 -1.19 -11.59 -18.41
CA LYS A 64 0.17 -11.92 -18.87
C LYS A 64 0.74 -10.88 -19.85
N SER A 65 -0.05 -10.44 -20.82
CA SER A 65 0.36 -9.42 -21.80
C SER A 65 0.60 -8.05 -21.17
N GLU A 66 -0.22 -7.67 -20.18
CA GLU A 66 -0.05 -6.41 -19.46
C GLU A 66 1.22 -6.43 -18.62
N LEU A 67 1.50 -7.55 -17.95
CA LEU A 67 2.72 -7.73 -17.18
C LEU A 67 3.96 -7.64 -18.07
N GLU A 68 3.98 -8.34 -19.20
CA GLU A 68 5.09 -8.30 -20.15
C GLU A 68 5.35 -6.87 -20.66
N ALA A 69 4.30 -6.15 -21.04
CA ALA A 69 4.40 -4.76 -21.48
C ALA A 69 4.88 -3.83 -20.36
N PHE A 70 4.37 -4.02 -19.13
CA PHE A 70 4.72 -3.24 -17.97
C PHE A 70 6.19 -3.44 -17.57
N THR A 71 6.63 -4.69 -17.48
CA THR A 71 8.03 -5.04 -17.19
C THR A 71 8.99 -4.49 -18.25
N SER A 72 8.61 -4.55 -19.54
CA SER A 72 9.42 -3.96 -20.61
C SER A 72 9.58 -2.45 -20.45
N GLN A 73 8.48 -1.74 -20.17
CA GLN A 73 8.50 -0.29 -19.93
C GLN A 73 9.29 0.08 -18.67
N LEU A 74 9.20 -0.72 -17.60
CA LEU A 74 9.93 -0.46 -16.37
C LEU A 74 11.43 -0.63 -16.58
N ARG A 75 11.84 -1.72 -17.24
CA ARG A 75 13.25 -2.01 -17.55
C ARG A 75 13.86 -0.99 -18.49
N SER A 76 13.11 -0.48 -19.47
CA SER A 76 13.62 0.56 -20.37
C SER A 76 13.92 1.89 -19.67
N ARG A 77 13.44 2.08 -18.43
CA ARG A 77 13.66 3.27 -17.61
C ARG A 77 14.74 3.07 -16.54
N TYR A 78 15.30 1.87 -16.42
CA TYR A 78 16.46 1.65 -15.55
C TYR A 78 17.66 2.33 -16.20
N ALA A 79 18.08 3.46 -15.64
CA ALA A 79 19.31 4.12 -16.04
C ALA A 79 20.49 3.23 -15.61
N LEU A 80 21.39 2.94 -16.56
CA LEU A 80 22.70 2.32 -16.32
C LEU A 80 23.75 3.38 -16.03
#